data_AF-A0A7W0XAV2-F1
#
_entry.id   AF-A0A7W0XAV2-F1
#
_cell.length_a   1.000
_cell.length_b   1.000
_cell.length_c   1.000
_cell.angle_alpha   90.00
_cell.angle_beta   90.00
_cell.angle_gamma   90.00
#
_symmetry.space_group_name_H-M   'P 1'
#
loop_
_entity.id
_entity.type
_entity.pdbx_description
1 polymer ?
#
loop_
_entity_poly.entity_id
_entity_poly.type
_entity_poly.pdbx_seq_one_letter_code
_entity_poly.pdbx_strand_id
1 'polypeptide(L)'
;MSEVTVRLARPSDSRSLLSLAALDSAPAPRGEVLVAESEARIVAALPLGGGRPIADPFRRTAALVQMLELRADQLRAGPRVVAKPSLTARLRGLLDRPQA
;
A
#
# COMPACT_ATOMS: atom_id res chain seq x y z
N MET A 1 3.96 -9.70 -17.20
CA MET A 1 3.60 -8.92 -16.00
C MET A 1 4.90 -8.57 -15.31
N SER A 2 5.25 -7.29 -15.26
CA SER A 2 6.41 -6.85 -14.48
C SER A 2 6.08 -6.94 -12.99
N GLU A 3 7.06 -7.34 -12.18
CA GLU A 3 6.92 -7.37 -10.73
C GLU A 3 6.79 -5.94 -10.20
N VAL A 4 5.84 -5.73 -9.28
CA VAL A 4 5.58 -4.45 -8.64
C VAL A 4 5.78 -4.59 -7.14
N THR A 5 6.63 -3.73 -6.58
CA THR A 5 6.84 -3.63 -5.13
C THR A 5 6.24 -2.34 -4.62
N VAL A 6 5.40 -2.44 -3.57
CA VAL A 6 4.87 -1.29 -2.85
C VAL A 6 5.59 -1.14 -1.52
N ARG A 7 6.21 0.01 -1.29
CA ARG A 7 7.02 0.26 -0.09
C ARG A 7 6.98 1.72 0.33
N LEU A 8 7.42 2.01 1.55
CA LEU A 8 7.72 3.39 1.96
C LEU A 8 8.93 3.92 1.19
N ALA A 9 8.87 5.20 0.84
CA ALA A 9 9.99 5.93 0.26
C ALA A 9 11.13 6.04 1.28
N ARG A 10 12.34 5.94 0.76
CA ARG A 10 13.59 6.13 1.50
C ARG A 10 14.17 7.50 1.12
N PRO A 11 15.06 8.10 1.95
CA PRO A 11 15.72 9.36 1.60
C PRO A 11 16.45 9.33 0.25
N SER A 12 16.96 8.15 -0.15
CA SER A 12 17.61 7.93 -1.45
C SER A 12 16.68 8.07 -2.66
N ASP A 13 15.36 7.95 -2.47
CA ASP A 13 14.37 8.02 -3.55
C ASP A 13 14.03 9.47 -3.97
N SER A 14 14.56 10.46 -3.25
CA SER A 14 14.27 11.89 -3.45
C SER A 14 14.41 12.35 -4.90
N ARG A 15 15.51 11.96 -5.58
CA ARG A 15 15.74 12.31 -6.99
C ARG A 15 14.70 11.67 -7.91
N SER A 16 14.36 10.40 -7.68
CA SER A 16 13.36 9.67 -8.46
C SER A 16 11.97 10.27 -8.28
N LEU A 17 11.60 10.68 -7.06
CA LEU A 17 10.34 11.36 -6.76
C LEU A 17 10.26 12.74 -7.41
N LEU A 18 11.36 13.51 -7.43
CA LEU A 18 11.42 14.78 -8.14
C LEU A 18 11.24 14.60 -9.65
N SER A 19 11.90 13.60 -10.24
CA SER A 19 11.73 13.29 -11.66
C SER A 19 10.31 12.84 -11.98
N LEU A 20 9.70 11.99 -11.14
CA LEU A 20 8.32 11.56 -11.32
C LEU A 20 7.32 12.73 -11.21
N ALA A 21 7.51 13.61 -10.25
CA ALA A 21 6.68 14.79 -10.07
C ALA A 21 6.77 15.74 -11.29
N ALA A 22 7.98 15.92 -11.84
CA ALA A 22 8.17 16.67 -13.07
C ALA A 22 7.47 16.03 -14.27
N LEU A 23 7.50 14.69 -14.39
CA LEU A 23 6.77 13.96 -15.44
C LEU A 23 5.25 14.15 -15.32
N ASP A 24 4.70 14.08 -14.10
CA ASP A 24 3.27 14.27 -13.83
C ASP A 24 2.84 15.75 -13.79
N SER A 25 3.76 16.69 -14.04
CA SER A 25 3.54 18.13 -13.90
C SER A 25 2.90 18.52 -12.55
N ALA A 26 3.37 17.87 -11.49
CA ALA A 26 2.84 17.98 -10.13
C ALA A 26 3.94 18.41 -9.15
N PRO A 27 3.59 19.01 -8.01
CA PRO A 27 4.58 19.31 -6.97
C PRO A 27 5.14 18.02 -6.37
N ALA A 28 6.42 18.06 -5.97
CA ALA A 28 7.06 16.92 -5.34
C ALA A 28 6.39 16.57 -4.00
N PRO A 29 6.10 15.28 -3.75
CA PRO A 29 5.44 14.84 -2.54
C PRO A 29 6.37 15.06 -1.34
N ARG A 30 5.78 15.41 -0.19
CA ARG A 30 6.51 15.71 1.06
C ARG A 30 6.07 14.76 2.17
N GLY A 31 6.94 14.58 3.15
CA GLY A 31 6.68 13.72 4.31
C GLY A 31 6.81 12.23 3.98
N GLU A 32 6.04 11.40 4.66
CA GLU A 32 5.99 9.97 4.38
C GLU A 32 5.24 9.72 3.06
N VAL A 33 5.90 9.01 2.16
CA VAL A 33 5.39 8.72 0.83
C VAL A 33 5.44 7.21 0.61
N LEU A 34 4.34 6.66 0.12
CA LEU A 34 4.28 5.29 -0.37
C LEU A 34 4.60 5.28 -1.87
N VAL A 35 5.49 4.39 -2.31
CA VAL A 35 5.93 4.30 -3.71
C VAL A 35 5.62 2.94 -4.29
N ALA A 36 5.24 2.94 -5.57
CA ALA A 36 5.16 1.75 -6.40
C ALA A 36 6.39 1.71 -7.31
N GLU A 37 7.17 0.64 -7.14
CA GLU A 37 8.39 0.38 -7.88
C GLU A 37 8.15 -0.78 -8.87
N SER A 38 8.53 -0.58 -10.13
CA SER A 38 8.51 -1.59 -11.19
C SER A 38 9.80 -1.48 -11.96
N GLU A 39 10.45 -2.60 -12.26
CA GLU A 39 11.72 -2.63 -13.02
C GLU A 39 12.79 -1.69 -12.42
N ALA A 40 12.93 -1.70 -11.09
CA ALA A 40 13.84 -0.83 -10.33
C ALA A 40 13.57 0.69 -10.49
N ARG A 41 12.39 1.08 -10.98
CA ARG A 41 11.97 2.48 -11.14
C ARG A 41 10.70 2.76 -10.36
N ILE A 42 10.68 3.89 -9.65
CA ILE A 42 9.46 4.41 -9.04
C ILE A 42 8.59 4.99 -10.15
N VAL A 43 7.39 4.44 -10.31
CA VAL A 43 6.44 4.80 -11.38
C VAL A 43 5.15 5.41 -10.85
N ALA A 44 4.87 5.29 -9.54
CA ALA A 44 3.80 6.01 -8.87
C ALA A 44 4.18 6.27 -7.40
N ALA A 45 3.66 7.34 -6.82
CA ALA A 45 3.86 7.69 -5.43
C ALA A 45 2.62 8.38 -4.83
N LEU A 46 2.36 8.10 -3.55
CA LEU A 46 1.23 8.63 -2.79
C LEU A 46 1.73 9.21 -1.45
N PRO A 47 1.57 10.52 -1.20
CA PRO A 47 1.83 11.10 0.11
C PRO A 47 0.84 10.58 1.16
N LEU A 48 1.33 10.08 2.29
CA LEU A 48 0.48 9.60 3.39
C LEU A 48 -0.07 10.73 4.25
N GLY A 49 0.61 11.89 4.27
CA GLY A 49 0.17 13.10 4.99
C GLY A 49 -0.96 13.89 4.31
N GLY A 50 -1.54 13.34 3.23
CA GLY A 50 -2.51 14.02 2.37
C GLY A 50 -1.86 14.66 1.15
N GLY A 51 -2.62 14.72 0.05
CA GLY A 51 -2.16 15.21 -1.25
C GLY A 51 -2.62 14.32 -2.39
N ARG A 52 -2.42 14.79 -3.63
CA ARG A 52 -2.72 14.01 -4.83
C ARG A 52 -1.61 12.97 -5.06
N PRO A 53 -1.93 11.73 -5.45
CA PRO A 53 -0.93 10.81 -5.97
C PRO A 53 -0.27 11.40 -7.23
N ILE A 54 1.01 11.08 -7.41
CA ILE A 54 1.76 11.34 -8.63
C ILE A 54 2.08 10.03 -9.33
N ALA A 55 2.02 10.00 -10.66
CA ALA A 55 2.27 8.78 -11.42
C ALA A 55 2.88 9.10 -12.78
N ASP A 56 3.59 8.13 -13.36
CA ASP A 56 4.15 8.26 -14.71
C ASP A 56 2.99 8.30 -15.72
N PRO A 57 2.75 9.44 -16.41
CA PRO A 57 1.62 9.60 -17.32
C PRO A 57 1.84 8.86 -18.65
N PHE A 58 3.08 8.46 -18.95
CA PHE A 58 3.44 7.74 -20.17
C PHE A 58 3.32 6.22 -20.00
N ARG A 59 2.88 5.75 -18.82
CA ARG A 59 2.67 4.34 -18.48
C ARG A 59 1.25 4.14 -17.95
N ARG A 60 0.73 2.92 -18.06
CA ARG A 60 -0.57 2.54 -17.48
C ARG A 60 -0.47 2.35 -15.97
N THR A 61 -0.37 3.46 -15.23
CA THR A 61 -0.10 3.49 -13.78
C THR A 61 -1.35 3.58 -12.91
N ALA A 62 -2.56 3.69 -13.50
CA ALA A 62 -3.81 3.83 -12.75
C ALA A 62 -4.09 2.68 -11.75
N ALA A 63 -3.72 1.44 -12.10
CA ALA A 63 -3.85 0.31 -11.18
C ALA A 63 -2.84 0.39 -10.02
N LEU A 64 -1.66 1.00 -10.25
CA LEU A 64 -0.64 1.19 -9.22
C LEU A 64 -1.07 2.25 -8.22
N VAL A 65 -1.69 3.33 -8.70
CA VAL A 65 -2.27 4.36 -7.82
C VAL A 65 -3.33 3.76 -6.89
N GLN A 66 -4.26 2.97 -7.42
CA GLN A 66 -5.26 2.27 -6.60
C GLN A 66 -4.63 1.31 -5.58
N MET A 67 -3.54 0.62 -5.95
CA MET A 67 -2.80 -0.23 -5.03
C MET A 67 -2.15 0.57 -3.89
N LEU A 68 -1.61 1.76 -4.20
CA LEU A 68 -1.05 2.67 -3.20
C LEU A 68 -2.12 3.19 -2.25
N GLU A 69 -3.29 3.58 -2.77
CA GLU A 69 -4.44 4.03 -1.98
C GLU A 69 -4.93 2.94 -1.02
N LEU A 70 -5.13 1.72 -1.54
CA LEU A 70 -5.51 0.57 -0.73
C LEU A 70 -4.49 0.30 0.38
N ARG A 71 -3.20 0.40 0.07
CA ARG A 71 -2.14 0.19 1.05
C ARG A 71 -2.09 1.31 2.09
N ALA A 72 -2.30 2.57 1.69
CA ALA A 72 -2.41 3.69 2.62
C ALA A 72 -3.59 3.52 3.58
N ASP A 73 -4.72 3.01 3.11
CA ASP A 73 -5.88 2.69 3.95
C ASP A 73 -5.58 1.58 4.95
N GLN A 74 -4.88 0.52 4.53
CA GLN A 74 -4.43 -0.54 5.43
C GLN A 74 -3.49 -0.03 6.52
N LEU A 75 -2.58 0.90 6.18
CA LEU A 75 -1.67 1.51 7.15
C LEU A 75 -2.43 2.39 8.16
N ARG A 76 -3.47 3.11 7.72
CA ARG A 76 -4.33 3.96 8.57
C ARG A 76 -5.25 3.15 9.48
N ALA A 77 -5.78 2.02 9.00
CA ALA A 77 -6.67 1.15 9.77
C ALA A 77 -5.96 0.42 10.94
N GLY A 78 -4.63 0.50 11.03
CA GLY A 78 -3.83 -0.24 12.00
C GLY A 78 -3.84 -1.75 11.76
N PRO A 79 -3.02 -2.53 12.49
CA PRO A 79 -3.06 -3.98 12.39
C PRO A 79 -4.43 -4.48 12.81
N ARG A 80 -5.22 -4.97 11.85
CA ARG A 80 -6.40 -5.78 12.13
C ARG A 80 -5.89 -7.02 12.86
N VAL A 81 -6.01 -7.06 14.18
CA VAL A 81 -5.79 -8.29 14.94
C VAL A 81 -6.84 -9.25 14.43
N VAL A 82 -6.45 -10.14 13.51
CA VAL A 82 -7.27 -11.28 13.14
C VAL A 82 -7.32 -12.12 14.40
N ALA A 83 -8.35 -11.92 15.22
CA ALA A 83 -8.58 -12.69 16.42
C ALA A 83 -8.63 -14.15 15.97
N LYS A 84 -7.54 -14.90 16.21
CA LYS A 84 -7.54 -16.35 15.99
C LYS A 84 -8.71 -16.89 16.82
N PRO A 85 -9.64 -17.67 16.24
CA PRO A 85 -10.75 -18.20 17.00
C PRO A 85 -10.16 -18.98 18.17
N SER A 86 -10.46 -18.52 19.38
CA SER A 86 -9.88 -19.07 20.60
C SER A 86 -10.18 -20.56 20.66
N LEU A 87 -9.22 -21.35 21.15
CA LEU A 87 -9.42 -22.78 21.35
C LEU A 87 -10.66 -23.07 22.23
N THR A 88 -11.02 -22.13 23.11
CA THR A 88 -12.27 -22.18 23.89
C THR A 88 -13.54 -22.15 23.04
N ALA A 89 -13.55 -21.41 21.92
CA ALA A 89 -14.69 -21.42 20.99
C ALA A 89 -14.80 -22.76 20.23
N ARG A 90 -13.66 -23.40 19.93
CA ARG A 90 -13.61 -24.74 19.31
C ARG A 90 -13.97 -25.85 20.29
N LEU A 91 -13.53 -25.75 21.54
CA LEU A 91 -13.83 -26.76 22.56
C LEU A 91 -15.32 -26.76 22.93
N ARG A 92 -15.96 -25.58 22.96
CA ARG A 92 -17.40 -25.47 23.20
C ARG A 92 -18.23 -26.23 22.17
N GLY A 93 -17.84 -26.20 20.89
CA GLY A 93 -18.48 -26.99 19.83
C GLY A 93 -18.22 -28.51 19.91
N LEU A 94 -17.26 -28.95 20.72
CA LEU A 94 -16.96 -30.37 20.92
C LEU A 94 -17.77 -30.99 22.06
N LEU A 95 -18.26 -30.17 22.99
CA LEU A 95 -19.04 -30.61 24.16
C LEU A 95 -20.55 -30.65 23.88
N ASP A 96 -21.04 -30.00 22.83
CA ASP A 96 -22.45 -30.00 22.41
C ASP A 96 -22.82 -31.19 21.49
N ARG A 97 -22.25 -32.38 21.72
CA ARG A 97 -22.75 -33.61 21.07
C ARG A 97 -23.83 -34.27 21.94
N PRO A 98 -25.13 -34.11 21.64
CA PRO A 98 -26.16 -34.94 22.25
C PRO A 98 -26.01 -36.37 21.73
N GLN A 99 -25.79 -37.31 22.64
CA GLN A 99 -25.89 -38.74 22.37
C GLN A 99 -27.39 -39.07 22.26
N ALA A 100 -27.80 -39.54 21.08
CA ALA A 100 -29.09 -40.18 20.86
C ALA A 100 -28.96 -41.69 21.06
#